data_AF-A0A2T0V969-F1
#
_entry.id   AF-A0A2T0V969-F1
#
_cell.length_a   1.000
_cell.length_b   1.000
_cell.length_c   1.000
_cell.angle_alpha   90.00
_cell.angle_beta   90.00
_cell.angle_gamma   90.00
#
_symmetry.space_group_name_H-M   'P 1'
#
loop_
_entity.id
_entity.type
_entity.pdbx_description
1 polymer ?
#
loop_
_entity_poly.entity_id
_entity_poly.type
_entity_poly.pdbx_seq_one_letter_code
_entity_poly.pdbx_strand_id
1 'polypeptide(L)'
;MKMSLRQMFAPTLLALALAPLAFSAQAEQHSGHASEADREAFHQRMEERRQEVYERAGLNEEQQAALNEVNAEHYQAMQALRAEHQEKVADILSEEERDALKDAMKEVHDEHRGEGKGHGRRGGHDHRDGEAEAVSE
;
A
#
# COMPACT_ATOMS: atom_id res chain seq x y z
N MET A 1 -24.11 49.30 2.17
CA MET A 1 -22.85 48.75 1.65
C MET A 1 -22.27 47.81 2.70
N LYS A 2 -22.12 46.53 2.36
CA LYS A 2 -21.72 45.45 3.28
C LYS A 2 -20.20 45.33 3.24
N MET A 3 -19.53 45.50 4.38
CA MET A 3 -18.09 45.26 4.53
C MET A 3 -17.93 43.98 5.35
N SER A 4 -17.39 42.92 4.76
CA SER A 4 -16.52 41.95 5.45
C SER A 4 -16.16 40.80 4.51
N LEU A 5 -14.94 40.84 3.96
CA LEU A 5 -14.28 39.70 3.31
C LEU A 5 -12.76 39.93 3.21
N ARG A 6 -12.19 40.61 4.22
CA ARG A 6 -10.74 40.91 4.29
C ARG A 6 -10.10 40.59 5.64
N GLN A 7 -10.82 39.99 6.58
CA GLN A 7 -10.16 39.33 7.72
C GLN A 7 -9.79 37.90 7.31
N MET A 8 -8.83 37.85 6.38
CA MET A 8 -8.13 36.65 5.98
C MET A 8 -7.20 36.24 7.12
N PHE A 9 -7.54 35.12 7.72
CA PHE A 9 -6.65 34.07 8.21
C PHE A 9 -5.15 34.31 8.03
N ALA A 10 -4.44 34.46 9.14
CA ALA A 10 -3.01 34.18 9.21
C ALA A 10 -2.78 33.09 10.27
N PRO A 11 -2.89 31.79 9.92
CA PRO A 11 -2.47 30.72 10.79
C PRO A 11 -0.96 30.54 10.62
N THR A 12 -0.21 30.94 11.65
CA THR A 12 1.21 30.64 11.78
C THR A 12 1.45 29.13 11.81
N LEU A 13 2.44 28.69 11.05
CA LEU A 13 2.86 27.32 10.79
C LEU A 13 3.07 26.50 12.09
N LEU A 14 2.26 25.46 12.27
CA LEU A 14 2.43 24.44 13.31
C LEU A 14 3.50 23.44 12.82
N ALA A 15 4.68 23.48 13.45
CA ALA A 15 5.74 22.52 13.22
C ALA A 15 5.35 21.14 13.79
N LEU A 16 4.91 20.23 12.93
CA LEU A 16 4.67 18.83 13.27
C LEU A 16 5.97 18.05 13.12
N ALA A 17 6.53 17.58 14.24
CA ALA A 17 7.70 16.72 14.26
C ALA A 17 7.42 15.40 13.53
N LEU A 18 8.21 15.13 12.50
CA LEU A 18 8.23 13.88 11.74
C LEU A 18 8.68 12.72 12.66
N ALA A 19 7.72 12.00 13.24
CA ALA A 19 7.95 10.64 13.71
C ALA A 19 7.83 9.69 12.51
N PRO A 20 8.86 8.90 12.17
CA PRO A 20 8.70 7.85 11.17
C PRO A 20 7.91 6.70 11.79
N LEU A 21 6.61 6.65 11.51
CA LEU A 21 5.84 5.43 11.63
C LEU A 21 6.37 4.44 10.59
N ALA A 22 7.19 3.50 11.04
CA ALA A 22 7.61 2.37 10.23
C ALA A 22 6.39 1.50 9.91
N PHE A 23 5.77 1.77 8.76
CA PHE A 23 4.75 0.92 8.17
C PHE A 23 5.45 -0.25 7.46
N SER A 24 5.37 -1.44 8.04
CA SER A 24 5.86 -2.67 7.43
C SER A 24 4.96 -3.07 6.25
N ALA A 25 5.41 -2.77 5.03
CA ALA A 25 4.85 -3.36 3.82
C ALA A 25 5.48 -4.75 3.60
N GLN A 26 4.84 -5.77 4.16
CA GLN A 26 5.15 -7.17 3.88
C GLN A 26 4.41 -7.57 2.59
N ALA A 27 5.04 -7.33 1.44
CA ALA A 27 4.54 -7.80 0.15
C ALA A 27 5.22 -9.12 -0.20
N GLU A 28 4.61 -10.20 0.26
CA GLU A 28 4.93 -11.56 -0.17
C GLU A 28 4.42 -11.73 -1.61
N GLN A 29 5.35 -11.94 -2.54
CA GLN A 29 5.09 -12.07 -3.97
C GLN A 29 4.58 -13.47 -4.29
N HIS A 30 3.35 -13.55 -4.80
CA HIS A 30 2.83 -14.73 -5.48
C HIS A 30 2.43 -14.33 -6.91
N SER A 31 3.21 -14.78 -7.90
CA SER A 31 2.87 -14.64 -9.32
C SER A 31 2.03 -15.83 -9.75
N GLY A 32 0.71 -15.72 -9.54
CA GLY A 32 -0.28 -16.62 -10.10
C GLY A 32 -1.41 -15.79 -10.71
N HIS A 33 -1.93 -16.23 -11.85
CA HIS A 33 -3.17 -15.65 -12.40
C HIS A 33 -4.30 -15.93 -11.41
N ALA A 34 -4.61 -14.94 -10.57
CA ALA A 34 -5.63 -15.05 -9.53
C ALA A 34 -6.99 -15.34 -10.17
N SER A 35 -7.64 -16.42 -9.72
CA SER A 35 -9.01 -16.75 -10.10
C SER A 35 -9.98 -15.67 -9.62
N GLU A 36 -11.21 -15.66 -10.13
CA GLU A 36 -12.24 -14.72 -9.67
C GLU A 36 -12.50 -14.87 -8.15
N ALA A 37 -12.50 -16.10 -7.65
CA ALA A 37 -12.57 -16.40 -6.23
C ALA A 37 -11.38 -15.82 -5.44
N ASP A 38 -10.17 -15.84 -6.00
CA ASP A 38 -8.99 -15.24 -5.37
C ASP A 38 -9.08 -13.70 -5.32
N ARG A 39 -9.70 -13.09 -6.33
CA ARG A 39 -9.94 -11.64 -6.36
C ARG A 39 -10.95 -11.23 -5.32
N GLU A 40 -12.09 -11.90 -5.23
CA GLU A 40 -13.09 -11.63 -4.19
C GLU A 40 -12.50 -11.81 -2.79
N ALA A 41 -11.77 -12.90 -2.56
CA ALA A 41 -11.09 -13.12 -1.29
C ALA A 41 -10.04 -12.05 -0.99
N PHE A 42 -9.34 -11.55 -2.00
CA PHE A 42 -8.41 -10.43 -1.85
C PHE A 42 -9.14 -9.12 -1.50
N HIS A 43 -10.25 -8.81 -2.17
CA HIS A 43 -11.07 -7.64 -1.88
C HIS A 43 -11.60 -7.68 -0.44
N GLN A 44 -12.12 -8.81 0.02
CA GLN A 44 -12.59 -8.99 1.40
C GLN A 44 -11.48 -8.71 2.41
N ARG A 45 -10.28 -9.30 2.23
CA ARG A 45 -9.12 -9.03 3.11
C ARG A 45 -8.72 -7.56 3.13
N MET A 46 -8.81 -6.87 2.00
CA MET A 46 -8.49 -5.44 1.92
C MET A 46 -9.54 -4.58 2.61
N GLU A 47 -10.82 -4.97 2.53
CA GLU A 47 -11.90 -4.31 3.24
C GLU A 47 -11.78 -4.48 4.76
N GLU A 48 -11.50 -5.71 5.23
CA GLU A 48 -11.22 -6.00 6.64
C GLU A 48 -10.07 -5.15 7.17
N ARG A 49 -8.95 -5.11 6.45
CA ARG A 49 -7.78 -4.29 6.81
C ARG A 49 -8.12 -2.80 6.85
N ARG A 50 -8.95 -2.32 5.92
CA ARG A 50 -9.38 -0.92 5.91
C ARG A 50 -10.24 -0.59 7.13
N GLN A 51 -11.16 -1.49 7.51
CA GLN A 51 -11.97 -1.32 8.71
C GLN A 51 -11.11 -1.32 9.98
N GLU A 52 -10.15 -2.25 10.10
CA GLU A 52 -9.20 -2.29 11.22
C GLU A 52 -8.43 -0.95 11.36
N VAL A 53 -8.00 -0.37 10.23
CA VAL A 53 -7.32 0.94 10.22
C VAL A 53 -8.23 2.05 10.72
N TYR A 54 -9.51 2.06 10.33
CA TYR A 54 -10.46 3.05 10.79
C TYR A 54 -10.78 2.93 12.28
N GLU A 55 -10.95 1.70 12.77
CA GLU A 55 -11.17 1.42 14.19
C GLU A 55 -9.97 1.86 15.02
N ARG A 56 -8.75 1.51 14.60
CA ARG A 56 -7.51 1.91 15.28
C ARG A 56 -7.30 3.43 15.27
N ALA A 57 -7.74 4.11 14.22
CA ALA A 57 -7.72 5.57 14.12
C ALA A 57 -8.85 6.24 14.92
N GLY A 58 -9.81 5.46 15.46
CA GLY A 58 -10.93 5.97 16.24
C GLY A 58 -11.93 6.77 15.41
N LEU A 59 -12.08 6.46 14.12
CA LEU A 59 -12.99 7.18 13.22
C LEU A 59 -14.44 6.78 13.47
N ASN A 60 -15.34 7.77 13.46
CA ASN A 60 -16.77 7.51 13.57
C ASN A 60 -17.37 7.01 12.23
N GLU A 61 -18.58 6.46 12.27
CA GLU A 61 -19.24 5.86 11.10
C GLU A 61 -19.38 6.85 9.92
N GLU A 62 -19.69 8.12 10.21
CA GLU A 62 -19.84 9.16 9.18
C GLU A 62 -18.51 9.46 8.47
N GLN A 63 -17.41 9.56 9.23
CA GLN A 63 -16.06 9.76 8.70
C GLN A 63 -15.60 8.55 7.88
N GLN A 64 -15.91 7.34 8.35
CA GLN A 64 -15.59 6.11 7.62
C GLN A 64 -16.34 6.04 6.28
N ALA A 65 -17.64 6.38 6.29
CA ALA A 65 -18.45 6.41 5.09
C ALA A 65 -17.94 7.44 4.07
N ALA A 66 -17.64 8.67 4.53
CA ALA A 66 -17.11 9.72 3.68
C ALA A 66 -15.74 9.34 3.06
N LEU A 67 -14.84 8.73 3.85
CA LEU A 67 -13.56 8.24 3.33
C LEU A 67 -13.73 7.09 2.35
N ASN A 68 -14.70 6.20 2.56
CA ASN A 68 -14.98 5.11 1.65
C ASN A 68 -15.50 5.61 0.30
N GLU A 69 -16.36 6.62 0.31
CA GLU A 69 -16.87 7.26 -0.91
C GLU A 69 -15.73 7.91 -1.70
N VAL A 70 -14.92 8.76 -1.07
CA VAL A 70 -13.77 9.40 -1.72
C VAL A 70 -12.77 8.38 -2.27
N ASN A 71 -12.50 7.30 -1.53
CA ASN A 71 -11.62 6.24 -2.01
C ASN A 71 -12.20 5.49 -3.20
N ALA A 72 -13.53 5.27 -3.23
CA ALA A 72 -14.20 4.63 -4.36
C ALA A 72 -14.14 5.51 -5.60
N GLU A 73 -14.42 6.81 -5.47
CA GLU A 73 -14.28 7.78 -6.57
C GLU A 73 -12.85 7.83 -7.10
N HIS A 74 -11.87 7.91 -6.20
CA HIS A 74 -10.46 7.91 -6.57
C HIS A 74 -10.07 6.64 -7.34
N TYR A 75 -10.51 5.47 -6.86
CA TYR A 75 -10.25 4.20 -7.55
C TYR A 75 -10.84 4.18 -8.95
N GLN A 76 -12.09 4.65 -9.12
CA GLN A 76 -12.75 4.72 -10.42
C GLN A 76 -12.02 5.67 -11.38
N ALA A 77 -11.64 6.87 -10.91
CA ALA A 77 -10.88 7.83 -11.70
C ALA A 77 -9.53 7.27 -12.15
N MET A 78 -8.81 6.60 -11.25
CA MET A 78 -7.54 5.96 -11.58
C MET A 78 -7.69 4.76 -12.50
N GLN A 79 -8.80 4.02 -12.44
CA GLN A 79 -9.08 2.93 -13.38
C GLN A 79 -9.33 3.47 -14.78
N ALA A 80 -10.14 4.53 -14.92
CA ALA A 80 -10.38 5.18 -16.20
C ALA A 80 -9.07 5.70 -16.82
N LEU A 81 -8.24 6.38 -16.02
CA LEU A 81 -6.93 6.87 -16.47
C LEU A 81 -6.00 5.72 -16.91
N ARG A 82 -5.99 4.60 -16.19
CA ARG A 82 -5.19 3.42 -16.58
C ARG A 82 -5.65 2.83 -17.89
N ALA A 83 -6.96 2.72 -18.10
CA ALA A 83 -7.52 2.21 -19.36
C ALA A 83 -7.13 3.11 -20.54
N GLU A 84 -7.29 4.43 -20.39
CA GLU A 84 -6.89 5.41 -21.41
C GLU A 84 -5.38 5.33 -21.72
N HIS A 85 -4.56 5.20 -20.69
CA HIS A 85 -3.12 5.05 -20.88
C HIS A 85 -2.76 3.75 -21.60
N GLN A 86 -3.43 2.64 -21.27
CA GLN A 86 -3.23 1.35 -21.96
C GLN A 86 -3.60 1.43 -23.44
N GLU A 87 -4.70 2.12 -23.78
CA GLU A 87 -5.11 2.37 -25.16
C GLU A 87 -4.02 3.17 -25.91
N LYS A 88 -3.57 4.29 -25.35
CA LYS A 88 -2.49 5.09 -25.94
C LYS A 88 -1.20 4.32 -26.15
N VAL A 89 -0.87 3.42 -25.22
CA VAL A 89 0.31 2.55 -25.36
C VAL A 89 0.09 1.52 -26.48
N ALA A 90 -1.11 0.98 -26.62
CA ALA A 90 -1.46 0.04 -27.70
C ALA A 90 -1.43 0.69 -29.09
N ASP A 91 -1.70 2.00 -29.17
CA ASP A 91 -1.59 2.77 -30.42
C ASP A 91 -0.14 2.97 -30.86
N ILE A 92 0.80 2.99 -29.92
CA ILE A 92 2.23 3.25 -30.17
C ILE A 92 3.01 1.95 -30.34
N LEU A 93 2.72 0.94 -29.50
CA LEU A 93 3.47 -0.30 -29.41
C LEU A 93 2.57 -1.49 -29.71
N SER A 94 3.07 -2.39 -30.57
CA SER A 94 2.45 -3.70 -30.78
C SER A 94 2.46 -4.53 -29.49
N GLU A 95 1.66 -5.59 -29.46
CA GLU A 95 1.62 -6.50 -28.32
C GLU A 95 3.00 -7.10 -27.99
N GLU A 96 3.72 -7.55 -29.01
CA GLU A 96 5.06 -8.12 -28.88
C GLU A 96 6.06 -7.10 -28.31
N GLU A 97 6.02 -5.83 -28.76
CA GLU A 97 6.90 -4.78 -28.25
C GLU A 97 6.57 -4.39 -26.80
N ARG A 98 5.29 -4.40 -26.41
CA ARG A 98 4.88 -4.14 -25.02
C ARG A 98 5.37 -5.24 -24.08
N ASP A 99 5.28 -6.50 -24.50
CA ASP A 99 5.77 -7.62 -23.72
C ASP A 99 7.30 -7.59 -23.59
N ALA A 100 8.01 -7.33 -24.70
CA ALA A 100 9.46 -7.14 -24.67
C ALA A 100 9.89 -5.99 -23.74
N LEU A 101 9.17 -4.86 -23.78
CA LEU A 101 9.42 -3.72 -22.88
C LEU A 101 9.18 -4.09 -21.42
N LYS A 102 8.09 -4.81 -21.12
CA LYS A 102 7.75 -5.27 -19.77
C LYS A 102 8.80 -6.21 -19.21
N ASP A 103 9.30 -7.14 -20.01
CA ASP A 103 10.35 -8.07 -19.61
C ASP A 103 11.67 -7.34 -19.36
N ALA A 104 12.06 -6.40 -20.23
CA ALA A 104 13.25 -5.57 -20.02
C ALA A 104 13.15 -4.72 -18.74
N MET A 105 11.99 -4.10 -18.48
CA MET A 105 11.76 -3.35 -17.24
C MET A 105 11.85 -4.24 -15.99
N LYS A 106 11.32 -5.46 -16.07
CA LYS A 106 11.40 -6.44 -14.99
C LYS A 106 12.85 -6.84 -14.73
N GLU A 107 13.63 -7.12 -15.77
CA GLU A 107 15.05 -7.47 -15.66
C GLU A 107 15.85 -6.36 -14.97
N VAL A 108 15.67 -5.10 -15.40
CA VAL A 108 16.31 -3.94 -14.76
C VAL A 108 15.90 -3.81 -13.29
N HIS A 109 14.61 -4.00 -12.99
CA HIS A 109 14.14 -3.94 -11.60
C HIS A 109 14.74 -5.07 -10.74
N ASP A 110 14.82 -6.29 -11.28
CA ASP A 110 15.36 -7.45 -10.59
C ASP A 110 16.89 -7.33 -10.39
N GLU A 111 17.61 -6.75 -11.36
CA GLU A 111 19.03 -6.40 -11.24
C GLU A 111 19.25 -5.41 -10.09
N HIS A 112 18.52 -4.30 -10.07
CA HIS A 112 18.64 -3.28 -9.02
C HIS A 112 18.21 -3.80 -7.64
N ARG A 113 17.25 -4.73 -7.59
CA ARG A 113 16.82 -5.40 -6.35
C ARG A 113 17.79 -6.49 -5.90
N GLY A 114 18.51 -7.11 -6.84
CA GLY A 114 19.54 -8.12 -6.61
C GLY A 114 20.83 -7.51 -6.07
N GLU A 115 21.23 -6.35 -6.59
CA GLU A 115 22.42 -5.61 -6.14
C GLU A 115 22.30 -5.07 -4.70
N GLY A 116 21.07 -4.91 -4.20
CA GLY A 116 20.79 -4.54 -2.80
C GLY A 116 20.78 -5.69 -1.79
N LYS A 117 20.97 -6.95 -2.21
CA LYS A 117 20.92 -8.13 -1.33
C LYS A 117 22.30 -8.61 -0.88
N GLY A 118 23.11 -7.68 -0.38
CA GLY A 118 24.23 -7.97 0.52
C GLY A 118 23.74 -8.16 1.97
N HIS A 119 23.44 -9.40 2.35
CA HIS A 119 23.53 -9.93 3.72
C HIS A 119 23.07 -9.07 4.92
N GLY A 120 21.77 -8.89 5.10
CA GLY A 120 21.17 -8.87 6.45
C GLY A 120 20.92 -10.31 6.89
N ARG A 121 21.86 -10.94 7.59
CA ARG A 121 21.69 -12.31 8.09
C ARG A 121 20.42 -12.40 8.94
N ARG A 122 19.54 -13.34 8.56
CA ARG A 122 18.57 -13.97 9.44
C ARG A 122 19.31 -14.47 10.69
N GLY A 123 19.19 -13.73 11.80
CA GLY A 123 19.51 -14.26 13.11
C GLY A 123 18.45 -15.30 13.44
N GLY A 124 18.84 -16.57 13.45
CA GLY A 124 18.00 -17.64 13.95
C GLY A 124 17.65 -17.34 15.41
N HIS A 125 16.36 -17.16 15.68
CA HIS A 125 15.85 -17.21 17.03
C HIS A 125 15.82 -18.70 17.40
N ASP A 126 16.92 -19.18 17.97
CA ASP A 126 16.95 -20.44 18.71
C ASP A 126 15.99 -20.25 19.88
N HIS A 127 14.80 -20.83 19.77
CA HIS A 127 13.90 -21.02 20.90
C HIS A 127 14.61 -21.98 21.86
N ARG A 128 15.22 -21.40 22.89
CA ARG A 128 15.75 -22.12 24.04
C ARG A 128 14.55 -22.65 24.82
N ASP A 129 14.24 -23.92 24.64
CA ASP A 129 13.27 -24.64 25.46
C ASP A 129 13.64 -24.47 26.94
N GLY A 130 12.67 -23.97 27.70
CA GLY A 130 12.76 -23.85 29.14
C GLY A 130 12.61 -25.24 29.77
N GLU A 131 13.72 -25.85 30.15
CA GLU A 131 13.69 -26.85 31.22
C GLU A 131 13.63 -26.11 32.56
N ALA A 132 12.40 -26.05 33.08
CA ALA A 132 12.15 -25.83 34.49
C ALA A 132 12.67 -27.05 35.26
N GLU A 133 13.90 -26.99 35.77
CA GLU A 133 14.32 -27.90 36.82
C GLU A 133 13.94 -27.30 38.18
N ALA A 134 13.11 -28.06 38.88
CA ALA A 134 12.47 -27.71 40.12
C ALA A 134 13.49 -27.50 41.25
N VAL A 135 13.37 -26.37 41.93
CA VAL A 135 13.90 -26.19 43.29
C VAL A 135 12.85 -26.75 44.25
N SER A 136 13.13 -27.89 44.87
CA SER A 136 12.43 -28.33 46.09
C SER A 136 13.33 -29.24 46.95
N GLU A 137 13.55 -28.75 48.17
CA GLU A 137 14.07 -29.36 49.41
C GLU A 137 15.54 -29.80 49.52
#